data_AF-A1ZQR6-F1
#
_entry.id   AF-A1ZQR6-F1
#
_cell.length_a   1.000
_cell.length_b   1.000
_cell.length_c   1.000
_cell.angle_alpha   90.00
_cell.angle_beta   90.00
_cell.angle_gamma   90.00
#
_symmetry.space_group_name_H-M   'P 1'
#
loop_
_entity.id
_entity.type
_entity.pdbx_description
1 polymer ?
#
loop_
_entity_poly.entity_id
_entity_poly.type
_entity_poly.pdbx_seq_one_letter_code
_entity_poly.pdbx_strand_id
1 'polypeptide(L)'
;MMKVGELREKLANYKKEELIKIAAEFYKQLPKAKKEALQNLIENPAAKPTSVRKAGLTLAELKDETEVFILNAKEGNYIKPNQMVPKKDRSKWRFLVKQLYKALSKHNRPDKDLGLQVQLLSGLYGVLCQAESLSYFTTQSPFNSVGINKDQFFESILFLIELNEGKAAVVDKGIDLMYAHSFGGYSEYKSLQAAFEEFLTIPDLKYQAIEKATQLLKINGFAPPKKNAKKSYYSYKREGKIKENKNNNLTTLGFAMHLSLFEYDEAIAFFHQHYYADQEDVKLYVLVKLLFDAGLKDQIKQQVKQAVKRGVQPRPRVMDLLKIILNDDELPIYFS
;
A
#
# COMPACT_ATOMS: atom_id res chain seq x y z
N MET A 1 -28.14 -24.14 -13.08
CA MET A 1 -27.84 -24.97 -11.90
C MET A 1 -28.93 -24.71 -10.88
N MET A 2 -29.62 -25.75 -10.40
CA MET A 2 -30.73 -25.61 -9.45
C MET A 2 -30.25 -24.96 -8.15
N LYS A 3 -30.99 -23.98 -7.62
CA LYS A 3 -30.65 -23.34 -6.34
C LYS A 3 -31.01 -24.28 -5.18
N VAL A 4 -30.36 -24.09 -4.02
CA VAL A 4 -30.63 -24.90 -2.82
C VAL A 4 -32.10 -24.80 -2.37
N GLY A 5 -32.75 -23.65 -2.55
CA GLY A 5 -34.18 -23.49 -2.27
C GLY A 5 -35.05 -24.38 -3.14
N GLU A 6 -34.84 -24.36 -4.47
CA GLU A 6 -35.56 -25.20 -5.43
C GLU A 6 -35.33 -26.69 -5.21
N LEU A 7 -34.12 -27.08 -4.78
CA LEU A 7 -33.82 -28.45 -4.41
C LEU A 7 -34.60 -28.88 -3.16
N ARG A 8 -34.69 -28.02 -2.13
CA ARG A 8 -35.44 -28.32 -0.90
C ARG A 8 -36.93 -28.50 -1.18
N GLU A 9 -37.51 -27.66 -2.03
CA GLU A 9 -38.92 -27.78 -2.44
C GLU A 9 -39.20 -29.11 -3.14
N LYS A 10 -38.29 -29.55 -4.01
CA LYS A 10 -38.42 -30.86 -4.67
C LYS A 10 -38.24 -32.02 -3.69
N LEU A 11 -37.27 -31.93 -2.78
CA LEU A 11 -37.02 -32.97 -1.77
C LEU A 11 -38.16 -33.10 -0.76
N ALA A 12 -38.88 -32.01 -0.46
CA ALA A 12 -40.02 -32.03 0.46
C ALA A 12 -41.19 -32.91 -0.02
N ASN A 13 -41.28 -33.16 -1.33
CA ASN A 13 -42.37 -33.94 -1.95
C ASN A 13 -42.06 -35.43 -2.09
N TYR A 14 -40.84 -35.88 -1.75
CA TYR A 14 -40.45 -37.29 -1.86
C TYR A 14 -40.68 -38.05 -0.55
N LYS A 15 -40.93 -39.36 -0.68
CA LYS A 15 -41.01 -40.27 0.47
C LYS A 15 -39.62 -40.52 1.06
N LYS A 16 -39.58 -40.93 2.33
CA LYS A 16 -38.33 -41.19 3.06
C LYS A 16 -37.41 -42.16 2.33
N GLU A 17 -37.96 -43.21 1.73
CA GLU A 17 -37.23 -44.25 1.01
C GLU A 17 -36.57 -43.70 -0.26
N GLU A 18 -37.26 -42.79 -0.95
CA GLU A 18 -36.76 -42.11 -2.14
C GLU A 18 -35.65 -41.12 -1.77
N LEU A 19 -35.80 -40.41 -0.64
CA LEU A 19 -34.78 -39.51 -0.09
C LEU A 19 -33.51 -40.27 0.31
N ILE A 20 -33.63 -41.45 0.92
CA ILE A 20 -32.48 -42.32 1.24
C ILE A 20 -31.76 -42.75 -0.04
N LYS A 21 -32.52 -43.14 -1.07
CA LYS A 21 -31.94 -43.54 -2.37
C LYS A 21 -31.21 -42.38 -3.05
N ILE A 22 -31.81 -41.19 -3.06
CA ILE A 22 -31.21 -39.97 -3.61
C ILE A 22 -29.93 -39.60 -2.84
N ALA A 23 -29.96 -39.64 -1.51
CA ALA A 23 -28.80 -39.35 -0.67
C ALA A 23 -27.65 -40.34 -0.91
N ALA A 24 -27.96 -41.63 -1.06
CA ALA A 24 -26.97 -42.67 -1.36
C ALA A 24 -26.30 -42.46 -2.73
N GLU A 25 -27.08 -42.11 -3.77
CA GLU A 25 -26.53 -41.81 -5.10
C GLU A 25 -25.67 -40.53 -5.11
N PHE A 26 -26.10 -39.48 -4.39
CA PHE A 26 -25.26 -38.30 -4.19
C PHE A 26 -23.95 -38.64 -3.48
N TYR A 27 -24.01 -39.46 -2.42
CA TYR A 27 -22.83 -39.87 -1.67
C TYR A 27 -21.85 -40.65 -2.55
N LYS A 28 -22.33 -41.58 -3.40
CA LYS A 28 -21.48 -42.34 -4.33
C LYS A 28 -20.66 -41.44 -5.25
N GLN A 29 -21.26 -40.37 -5.76
CA GLN A 29 -20.64 -39.44 -6.71
C GLN A 29 -19.60 -38.49 -6.08
N LEU A 30 -19.46 -38.46 -4.75
CA LEU A 30 -18.49 -37.61 -4.08
C LEU A 30 -17.06 -38.19 -4.11
N PRO A 31 -16.02 -37.35 -4.29
CA PRO A 31 -14.62 -37.73 -4.08
C PRO A 31 -14.36 -38.20 -2.63
N LYS A 32 -13.37 -39.09 -2.44
CA LYS A 32 -13.03 -39.69 -1.13
C LYS A 32 -12.89 -38.66 0.01
N ALA A 33 -12.14 -37.58 -0.22
CA ALA A 33 -11.94 -36.51 0.76
C ALA A 33 -13.24 -35.82 1.23
N LYS A 34 -14.28 -35.76 0.37
CA LYS A 34 -15.58 -35.18 0.73
C LYS A 34 -16.49 -36.16 1.46
N LYS A 35 -16.31 -37.47 1.22
CA LYS A 35 -17.03 -38.53 1.94
C LYS A 35 -16.60 -38.54 3.42
N GLU A 36 -15.30 -38.49 3.68
CA GLU A 36 -14.72 -38.41 5.03
C GLU A 36 -15.20 -37.17 5.80
N ALA A 37 -15.32 -36.01 5.13
CA ALA A 37 -15.83 -34.79 5.74
C ALA A 37 -17.33 -34.81 6.10
N LEU A 38 -18.10 -35.75 5.54
CA LEU A 38 -19.54 -35.90 5.78
C LEU A 38 -19.87 -37.02 6.79
N GLN A 39 -18.87 -37.80 7.22
CA GLN A 39 -19.01 -38.92 8.17
C GLN A 39 -19.79 -38.49 9.43
N ASN A 40 -19.38 -37.39 10.05
CA ASN A 40 -20.03 -36.84 11.25
C ASN A 40 -21.48 -36.39 11.02
N LEU A 41 -21.84 -35.94 9.81
CA LEU A 41 -23.20 -35.51 9.47
C LEU A 41 -24.14 -36.71 9.26
N ILE A 42 -23.60 -37.83 8.77
CA ILE A 42 -24.35 -39.08 8.59
C ILE A 42 -24.59 -39.74 9.95
N GLU A 43 -23.58 -39.72 10.83
CA GLU A 43 -23.65 -40.32 12.18
C GLU A 43 -24.46 -39.46 13.16
N ASN A 44 -24.51 -38.14 12.95
CA ASN A 44 -25.28 -37.22 13.81
C ASN A 44 -26.04 -36.13 13.01
N PRO A 45 -27.24 -36.44 12.48
CA PRO A 45 -28.00 -35.56 11.58
C PRO A 45 -28.50 -34.26 12.24
N ALA A 46 -28.58 -34.23 13.57
CA ALA A 46 -29.03 -33.07 14.35
C ALA A 46 -27.90 -32.08 14.69
N ALA A 47 -26.64 -32.48 14.47
CA ALA A 47 -25.52 -31.56 14.60
C ALA A 47 -25.65 -30.49 13.52
N LYS A 48 -25.72 -29.20 13.92
CA LYS A 48 -25.50 -28.10 12.97
C LYS A 48 -24.20 -28.42 12.25
N PRO A 49 -24.12 -28.33 10.91
CA PRO A 49 -22.86 -28.54 10.22
C PRO A 49 -21.88 -27.55 10.84
N THR A 50 -20.97 -28.05 11.68
CA THR A 50 -19.75 -27.35 11.97
C THR A 50 -19.18 -27.15 10.59
N SER A 51 -19.18 -25.90 10.12
CA SER A 51 -18.43 -25.59 8.91
C SER A 51 -17.09 -26.24 9.15
N VAL A 52 -16.73 -27.22 8.33
CA VAL A 52 -15.37 -27.73 8.33
C VAL A 52 -14.56 -26.46 8.23
N ARG A 53 -13.93 -26.03 9.34
CA ARG A 53 -12.91 -24.99 9.28
C ARG A 53 -11.99 -25.62 8.26
N LYS A 54 -11.98 -25.09 7.03
CA LYS A 54 -10.87 -25.37 6.12
C LYS A 54 -9.67 -25.19 7.02
N ALA A 55 -8.94 -26.28 7.29
CA ALA A 55 -7.65 -26.15 7.95
C ALA A 55 -6.98 -25.01 7.20
N GLY A 56 -6.76 -23.89 7.90
CA GLY A 56 -6.21 -22.72 7.24
C GLY A 56 -4.92 -23.18 6.58
N LEU A 57 -4.68 -22.74 5.34
CA LEU A 57 -3.41 -23.04 4.67
C LEU A 57 -2.28 -22.77 5.67
N THR A 58 -1.43 -23.77 5.83
CA THR A 58 -0.22 -23.66 6.64
C THR A 58 0.66 -22.55 6.08
N LEU A 59 1.54 -22.00 6.89
CA LEU A 59 2.45 -20.95 6.48
C LEU A 59 3.40 -21.43 5.37
N ALA A 60 3.77 -22.71 5.38
CA ALA A 60 4.52 -23.35 4.30
C ALA A 60 3.74 -23.33 2.98
N GLU A 61 2.46 -23.75 2.98
CA GLU A 61 1.62 -23.68 1.77
C GLU A 61 1.41 -22.24 1.30
N LEU A 62 1.24 -21.29 2.23
CA LEU A 62 1.11 -19.87 1.89
C LEU A 62 2.39 -19.30 1.29
N LYS A 63 3.56 -19.73 1.78
CA LYS A 63 4.85 -19.36 1.21
C LYS A 63 4.93 -19.79 -0.24
N ASP A 64 4.71 -21.08 -0.49
CA ASP A 64 4.78 -21.65 -1.85
C ASP A 64 3.79 -20.97 -2.79
N GLU A 65 2.53 -20.80 -2.37
CA GLU A 65 1.49 -20.15 -3.17
C GLU A 65 1.82 -18.67 -3.46
N THR A 66 2.38 -17.96 -2.48
CA THR A 66 2.80 -16.56 -2.62
C THR A 66 3.99 -16.40 -3.56
N GLU A 67 5.02 -17.23 -3.42
CA GLU A 67 6.22 -17.19 -4.25
C GLU A 67 5.89 -17.54 -5.71
N VAL A 68 5.08 -18.58 -5.93
CA VAL A 68 4.59 -18.96 -7.26
C VAL A 68 3.74 -17.83 -7.87
N PHE A 69 2.88 -17.17 -7.08
CA PHE A 69 2.12 -16.03 -7.55
C PHE A 69 3.03 -14.89 -8.01
N ILE A 70 4.00 -14.49 -7.17
CA ILE A 70 4.94 -13.38 -7.44
C ILE A 70 5.73 -13.66 -8.71
N LEU A 71 6.27 -14.88 -8.86
CA LEU A 71 7.02 -15.28 -10.05
C LEU A 71 6.17 -15.16 -11.31
N ASN A 72 4.99 -15.78 -11.32
CA ASN A 72 4.07 -15.75 -12.45
C ASN A 72 3.60 -14.33 -12.81
N ALA A 73 3.43 -13.45 -11.82
CA ALA A 73 3.08 -12.05 -12.04
C ALA A 73 4.20 -11.31 -12.76
N LYS A 74 5.44 -11.43 -12.28
CA LYS A 74 6.62 -10.77 -12.87
C LYS A 74 6.95 -11.28 -14.27
N GLU A 75 6.68 -12.56 -14.57
CA GLU A 75 6.81 -13.14 -15.91
C GLU A 75 5.68 -12.73 -16.88
N GLY A 76 4.61 -12.09 -16.38
CA GLY A 76 3.47 -11.67 -17.20
C GLY A 76 2.50 -12.80 -17.55
N ASN A 77 2.55 -13.93 -16.81
CA ASN A 77 1.71 -15.11 -17.06
C ASN A 77 0.21 -14.85 -16.75
N TYR A 78 -0.14 -13.72 -16.12
CA TYR A 78 -1.53 -13.33 -15.92
C TYR A 78 -2.13 -12.54 -17.10
N ILE A 79 -1.32 -12.11 -18.07
CA ILE A 79 -1.79 -11.41 -19.28
C ILE A 79 -1.64 -12.31 -20.51
N LYS A 80 -0.45 -12.87 -20.70
CA LYS A 80 -0.09 -13.57 -21.94
C LYS A 80 -0.56 -15.04 -21.95
N PRO A 81 -0.86 -15.63 -23.10
CA PRO A 81 -1.00 -17.08 -23.23
C PRO A 81 0.24 -17.82 -22.73
N ASN A 82 0.05 -18.73 -21.78
CA ASN A 82 1.09 -19.58 -21.19
C ASN A 82 0.45 -20.85 -20.59
N GLN A 83 1.29 -21.83 -20.26
CA GLN A 83 0.87 -23.10 -19.64
C GLN A 83 0.85 -23.07 -18.10
N MET A 84 1.53 -22.09 -17.48
CA MET A 84 1.68 -21.99 -16.03
C MET A 84 0.39 -21.53 -15.33
N VAL A 85 -0.29 -20.54 -15.91
CA VAL A 85 -1.55 -19.98 -15.42
C VAL A 85 -2.66 -20.23 -16.44
N PRO A 86 -3.59 -21.16 -16.14
CA PRO A 86 -4.72 -21.46 -17.01
C PRO A 86 -5.54 -20.21 -17.31
N LYS A 87 -6.05 -20.06 -18.54
CA LYS A 87 -6.83 -18.90 -18.99
C LYS A 87 -7.98 -18.53 -18.03
N LYS A 88 -8.66 -19.55 -17.47
CA LYS A 88 -9.77 -19.39 -16.52
C LYS A 88 -9.37 -18.80 -15.17
N ASP A 89 -8.10 -18.89 -14.80
CA ASP A 89 -7.58 -18.46 -13.49
C ASP A 89 -6.79 -17.15 -13.60
N ARG A 90 -6.39 -16.74 -14.81
CA ARG A 90 -5.75 -15.45 -15.07
C ARG A 90 -6.57 -14.26 -14.57
N SER A 91 -7.89 -14.28 -14.67
CA SER A 91 -8.75 -13.20 -14.15
C SER A 91 -9.07 -13.31 -12.64
N LYS A 92 -8.68 -14.42 -12.00
CA LYS A 92 -8.96 -14.71 -10.60
C LYS A 92 -7.80 -14.36 -9.66
N TRP A 93 -6.69 -13.88 -10.20
CA TRP A 93 -5.50 -13.44 -9.44
C TRP A 93 -5.86 -12.55 -8.24
N ARG A 94 -6.83 -11.65 -8.41
CA ARG A 94 -7.31 -10.73 -7.36
C ARG A 94 -7.91 -11.44 -6.15
N PHE A 95 -8.59 -12.56 -6.36
CA PHE A 95 -9.17 -13.36 -5.27
C PHE A 95 -8.08 -14.13 -4.53
N LEU A 96 -7.09 -14.65 -5.26
CA LEU A 96 -5.92 -15.29 -4.70
C LEU A 96 -5.14 -14.32 -3.81
N VAL A 97 -4.77 -13.14 -4.32
CA VAL A 97 -4.06 -12.11 -3.54
C VAL A 97 -4.86 -11.70 -2.31
N LYS A 98 -6.19 -11.51 -2.43
CA LYS A 98 -7.04 -11.19 -1.28
C LYS A 98 -7.02 -12.28 -0.21
N GLN A 99 -7.01 -13.55 -0.62
CA GLN A 99 -6.93 -14.68 0.30
C GLN A 99 -5.54 -14.74 0.97
N LEU A 100 -4.46 -14.59 0.19
CA LEU A 100 -3.09 -14.60 0.70
C LEU A 100 -2.87 -13.46 1.70
N TYR A 101 -3.27 -12.23 1.36
CA TYR A 101 -3.22 -11.08 2.27
C TYR A 101 -3.94 -11.38 3.58
N LYS A 102 -5.21 -11.83 3.53
CA LYS A 102 -6.02 -12.13 4.73
C LYS A 102 -5.44 -13.25 5.57
N ALA A 103 -4.70 -14.17 4.97
CA ALA A 103 -4.05 -15.24 5.70
C ALA A 103 -2.75 -14.69 6.35
N LEU A 104 -1.85 -14.13 5.55
CA LEU A 104 -0.53 -13.66 5.99
C LEU A 104 -0.60 -12.52 7.01
N SER A 105 -1.63 -11.66 6.96
CA SER A 105 -1.82 -10.57 7.93
C SER A 105 -2.29 -11.02 9.32
N LYS A 106 -2.68 -12.29 9.49
CA LYS A 106 -3.05 -12.81 10.81
C LYS A 106 -1.79 -12.99 11.65
N HIS A 107 -1.71 -12.31 12.78
CA HIS A 107 -0.59 -12.43 13.72
C HIS A 107 -0.75 -13.60 14.71
N ASN A 108 -1.97 -14.10 14.90
CA ASN A 108 -2.31 -15.12 15.91
C ASN A 108 -2.46 -16.53 15.31
N ARG A 109 -1.65 -16.86 14.31
CA ARG A 109 -1.68 -18.17 13.65
C ARG A 109 -1.04 -19.25 14.53
N PRO A 110 -1.48 -20.51 14.46
CA PRO A 110 -0.84 -21.61 15.19
C PRO A 110 0.61 -21.84 14.77
N ASP A 111 0.90 -21.65 13.48
CA ASP A 111 2.18 -21.86 12.81
C ASP A 111 2.90 -20.54 12.52
N LYS A 112 2.75 -19.56 13.43
CA LYS A 112 3.28 -18.20 13.24
C LYS A 112 4.80 -18.20 13.03
N ASP A 113 5.21 -17.46 12.01
CA ASP A 113 6.57 -16.95 11.82
C ASP A 113 6.39 -15.54 11.27
N LEU A 114 6.54 -14.54 12.16
CA LEU A 114 6.26 -13.16 11.82
C LEU A 114 7.25 -12.63 10.79
N GLY A 115 8.52 -13.06 10.84
CA GLY A 115 9.54 -12.68 9.86
C GLY A 115 9.18 -13.17 8.46
N LEU A 116 8.81 -14.43 8.32
CA LEU A 116 8.36 -14.99 7.04
C LEU A 116 7.05 -14.34 6.58
N GLN A 117 6.11 -14.08 7.47
CA GLN A 117 4.87 -13.36 7.13
C GLN A 117 5.15 -11.96 6.57
N VAL A 118 6.04 -11.19 7.23
CA VAL A 118 6.47 -9.86 6.76
C VAL A 118 7.11 -9.95 5.38
N GLN A 119 8.01 -10.92 5.16
CA GLN A 119 8.67 -11.12 3.88
C GLN A 119 7.66 -11.38 2.75
N LEU A 120 6.74 -12.33 2.96
CA LEU A 120 5.74 -12.72 1.96
C LEU A 120 4.75 -11.58 1.67
N LEU A 121 4.28 -10.91 2.72
CA LEU A 121 3.33 -9.80 2.59
C LEU A 121 3.97 -8.61 1.89
N SER A 122 5.23 -8.29 2.20
CA SER A 122 6.02 -7.26 1.50
C SER A 122 6.25 -7.61 0.03
N GLY A 123 6.51 -8.88 -0.28
CA GLY A 123 6.64 -9.36 -1.65
C GLY A 123 5.35 -9.19 -2.47
N LEU A 124 4.20 -9.52 -1.88
CA LEU A 124 2.88 -9.28 -2.50
C LEU A 124 2.62 -7.80 -2.72
N TYR A 125 2.84 -6.98 -1.69
CA TYR A 125 2.69 -5.53 -1.76
C TYR A 125 3.55 -4.95 -2.89
N GLY A 126 4.82 -5.36 -2.96
CA GLY A 126 5.74 -4.89 -3.98
C GLY A 126 5.33 -5.24 -5.42
N VAL A 127 4.79 -6.44 -5.65
CA VAL A 127 4.25 -6.81 -6.97
C VAL A 127 3.03 -5.96 -7.35
N LEU A 128 2.14 -5.68 -6.40
CA LEU A 128 0.98 -4.81 -6.66
C LEU A 128 1.42 -3.36 -6.94
N CYS A 129 2.35 -2.81 -6.16
CA CYS A 129 2.93 -1.49 -6.42
C CYS A 129 3.59 -1.42 -7.81
N GLN A 130 4.34 -2.46 -8.20
CA GLN A 130 4.93 -2.52 -9.53
C GLN A 130 3.88 -2.59 -10.64
N ALA A 131 2.78 -3.32 -10.41
CA ALA A 131 1.70 -3.47 -11.38
C ALA A 131 0.88 -2.19 -11.63
N GLU A 132 1.05 -1.14 -10.84
CA GLU A 132 0.49 0.20 -11.12
C GLU A 132 1.22 0.90 -12.28
N SER A 133 2.46 0.51 -12.56
CA SER A 133 3.30 1.10 -13.63
C SER A 133 3.75 0.08 -14.67
N LEU A 134 3.58 -1.22 -14.40
CA LEU A 134 3.98 -2.33 -15.27
C LEU A 134 2.76 -3.20 -15.59
N SER A 135 2.71 -3.73 -16.81
CA SER A 135 1.64 -4.62 -17.24
C SER A 135 1.85 -6.04 -16.73
N TYR A 136 1.62 -6.25 -15.42
CA TYR A 136 1.53 -7.59 -14.82
C TYR A 136 0.10 -8.15 -14.82
N PHE A 137 -0.89 -7.26 -14.77
CA PHE A 137 -2.31 -7.57 -14.85
C PHE A 137 -3.00 -6.69 -15.89
N THR A 138 -4.25 -7.01 -16.22
CA THR A 138 -5.06 -6.22 -17.18
C THR A 138 -5.60 -4.91 -16.59
N THR A 139 -5.11 -4.48 -15.43
CA THR A 139 -5.59 -3.31 -14.67
C THR A 139 -4.40 -2.42 -14.30
N GLN A 140 -4.64 -1.11 -14.26
CA GLN A 140 -3.70 -0.12 -13.73
C GLN A 140 -3.96 0.20 -12.24
N SER A 141 -4.96 -0.45 -11.64
CA SER A 141 -5.32 -0.28 -10.22
C SER A 141 -5.41 -1.64 -9.53
N PRO A 142 -4.26 -2.30 -9.29
CA PRO A 142 -4.21 -3.65 -8.72
C PRO A 142 -4.82 -3.73 -7.31
N PHE A 143 -4.49 -2.80 -6.41
CA PHE A 143 -5.08 -2.74 -5.07
C PHE A 143 -6.61 -2.64 -5.10
N ASN A 144 -7.17 -1.73 -5.90
CA ASN A 144 -8.62 -1.59 -6.11
C ASN A 144 -9.25 -2.89 -6.65
N SER A 145 -8.54 -3.60 -7.54
CA SER A 145 -9.03 -4.85 -8.13
C SER A 145 -9.09 -5.99 -7.12
N VAL A 146 -8.15 -6.03 -6.17
CA VAL A 146 -8.16 -6.93 -5.00
C VAL A 146 -9.24 -6.50 -3.98
N GLY A 147 -9.54 -5.20 -3.95
CA GLY A 147 -10.47 -4.58 -3.01
C GLY A 147 -9.88 -4.51 -1.61
N ILE A 148 -8.64 -4.00 -1.53
CA ILE A 148 -7.89 -3.66 -0.32
C ILE A 148 -7.20 -2.33 -0.62
N ASN A 149 -7.27 -1.36 0.29
CA ASN A 149 -6.58 -0.08 0.12
C ASN A 149 -5.07 -0.26 0.33
N LYS A 150 -4.27 0.55 -0.37
CA LYS A 150 -2.80 0.43 -0.40
C LYS A 150 -2.18 0.76 0.97
N ASP A 151 -2.66 1.82 1.61
CA ASP A 151 -2.35 2.23 2.99
C ASP A 151 -2.68 1.11 3.99
N GLN A 152 -3.89 0.55 3.95
CA GLN A 152 -4.30 -0.56 4.82
C GLN A 152 -3.41 -1.79 4.64
N PHE A 153 -3.01 -2.10 3.41
CA PHE A 153 -2.08 -3.19 3.14
C PHE A 153 -0.72 -2.90 3.78
N PHE A 154 -0.21 -1.69 3.61
CA PHE A 154 1.05 -1.22 4.16
C PHE A 154 1.05 -1.23 5.71
N GLU A 155 0.01 -0.71 6.36
CA GLU A 155 -0.18 -0.76 7.82
C GLU A 155 -0.13 -2.19 8.36
N SER A 156 -0.71 -3.15 7.63
CA SER A 156 -0.67 -4.56 8.03
C SER A 156 0.75 -5.12 8.05
N ILE A 157 1.63 -4.63 7.15
CA ILE A 157 3.05 -4.99 7.13
C ILE A 157 3.77 -4.34 8.31
N LEU A 158 3.56 -3.04 8.54
CA LEU A 158 4.17 -2.30 9.65
C LEU A 158 3.81 -2.92 11.01
N PHE A 159 2.54 -3.28 11.20
CA PHE A 159 2.08 -3.95 12.41
C PHE A 159 2.80 -5.28 12.65
N LEU A 160 2.99 -6.10 11.62
CA LEU A 160 3.74 -7.35 11.76
C LEU A 160 5.23 -7.12 12.01
N ILE A 161 5.83 -6.08 11.43
CA ILE A 161 7.21 -5.67 11.72
C ILE A 161 7.34 -5.27 13.19
N GLU A 162 6.41 -4.45 13.70
CA GLU A 162 6.41 -4.03 15.11
C GLU A 162 6.33 -5.23 16.05
N LEU A 163 5.45 -6.19 15.76
CA LEU A 163 5.33 -7.42 16.54
C LEU A 163 6.57 -8.32 16.47
N ASN A 164 7.28 -8.32 15.34
CA ASN A 164 8.44 -9.19 15.13
C ASN A 164 9.72 -8.61 15.73
N GLU A 165 9.99 -7.32 15.49
CA GLU A 165 11.29 -6.69 15.70
C GLU A 165 11.21 -5.34 16.44
N GLY A 166 9.99 -4.89 16.77
CA GLY A 166 9.76 -3.65 17.52
C GLY A 166 9.70 -2.39 16.65
N LYS A 167 9.39 -1.26 17.30
CA LYS A 167 9.13 0.03 16.64
C LYS A 167 10.31 0.59 15.86
N ALA A 168 11.55 0.34 16.30
CA ALA A 168 12.73 0.80 15.55
C ALA A 168 12.84 0.11 14.18
N ALA A 169 12.48 -1.17 14.08
CA ALA A 169 12.44 -1.88 12.80
C ALA A 169 11.31 -1.37 11.88
N VAL A 170 10.20 -0.87 12.46
CA VAL A 170 9.14 -0.20 11.68
C VAL A 170 9.70 1.02 10.97
N VAL A 171 10.52 1.82 11.65
CA VAL A 171 11.17 2.99 11.04
C VAL A 171 12.01 2.55 9.83
N ASP A 172 12.95 1.64 10.06
CA ASP A 172 13.91 1.24 9.03
C ASP A 172 13.24 0.58 7.83
N LYS A 173 12.46 -0.47 8.08
CA LYS A 173 11.83 -1.29 7.02
C LYS A 173 10.63 -0.59 6.39
N GLY A 174 9.88 0.20 7.14
CA GLY A 174 8.76 0.99 6.63
C GLY A 174 9.23 2.03 5.62
N ILE A 175 10.27 2.78 5.95
CA ILE A 175 10.87 3.76 5.04
C ILE A 175 11.48 3.06 3.82
N ASP A 176 12.17 1.93 3.99
CA ASP A 176 12.72 1.18 2.85
C ASP A 176 11.63 0.69 1.90
N LEU A 177 10.48 0.23 2.43
CA LEU A 177 9.34 -0.19 1.62
C LEU A 177 8.70 0.98 0.87
N MET A 178 8.52 2.14 1.53
CA MET A 178 8.03 3.37 0.89
C MET A 178 9.00 3.85 -0.21
N TYR A 179 10.31 3.80 0.06
CA TYR A 179 11.38 4.22 -0.86
C TYR A 179 11.50 3.28 -2.07
N ALA A 180 11.36 1.97 -1.87
CA ALA A 180 11.38 0.97 -2.93
C ALA A 180 10.17 1.12 -3.88
N HIS A 181 9.03 1.58 -3.36
CA HIS A 181 7.76 1.65 -4.10
C HIS A 181 7.23 3.07 -4.31
N SER A 182 8.12 4.07 -4.29
CA SER A 182 7.85 5.49 -4.61
C SER A 182 7.55 5.77 -6.10
N PHE A 183 6.80 4.89 -6.75
CA PHE A 183 6.39 5.02 -8.16
C PHE A 183 5.16 5.91 -8.35
N GLY A 184 4.41 6.19 -7.27
CA GLY A 184 3.21 7.02 -7.27
C GLY A 184 3.49 8.52 -7.29
N GLY A 185 2.47 9.30 -7.64
CA GLY A 185 2.47 10.76 -7.51
C GLY A 185 2.42 11.23 -6.04
N TYR A 186 2.60 12.53 -5.83
CA TYR A 186 2.64 13.17 -4.50
C TYR A 186 1.47 12.77 -3.55
N SER A 187 0.25 12.63 -4.08
CA SER A 187 -0.93 12.29 -3.29
C SER A 187 -0.91 10.86 -2.71
N GLU A 188 -0.41 9.89 -3.47
CA GLU A 188 -0.30 8.50 -2.99
C GLU A 188 0.76 8.40 -1.90
N TYR A 189 1.91 9.06 -2.10
CA TYR A 189 2.96 9.09 -1.08
C TYR A 189 2.47 9.72 0.23
N LYS A 190 1.70 10.81 0.16
CA LYS A 190 1.13 11.48 1.34
C LYS A 190 0.24 10.54 2.16
N SER A 191 -0.60 9.72 1.51
CA SER A 191 -1.45 8.74 2.24
C SER A 191 -0.64 7.66 2.96
N LEU A 192 0.40 7.13 2.29
CA LEU A 192 1.31 6.15 2.91
C LEU A 192 2.11 6.75 4.05
N GLN A 193 2.54 8.00 3.89
CA GLN A 193 3.26 8.74 4.90
C GLN A 193 2.40 8.95 6.15
N ALA A 194 1.13 9.36 5.99
CA ALA A 194 0.21 9.49 7.12
C ALA A 194 0.03 8.16 7.88
N ALA A 195 -0.19 7.05 7.15
CA ALA A 195 -0.29 5.73 7.74
C ALA A 195 1.00 5.30 8.47
N PHE A 196 2.18 5.68 7.96
CA PHE A 196 3.47 5.43 8.62
C PHE A 196 3.64 6.25 9.90
N GLU A 197 3.25 7.53 9.87
CA GLU A 197 3.36 8.46 11.00
C GLU A 197 2.62 7.98 12.25
N GLU A 198 1.49 7.28 12.09
CA GLU A 198 0.73 6.70 13.20
C GLU A 198 1.54 5.69 14.04
N PHE A 199 2.56 5.05 13.45
CA PHE A 199 3.44 4.12 14.18
C PHE A 199 4.57 4.83 14.94
N LEU A 200 4.86 6.10 14.61
CA LEU A 200 5.96 6.89 15.17
C LEU A 200 5.51 7.73 16.36
N THR A 201 4.99 7.05 17.39
CA THR A 201 4.29 7.68 18.51
C THR A 201 5.20 8.43 19.50
N ILE A 202 6.53 8.22 19.44
CA ILE A 202 7.50 8.87 20.35
C ILE A 202 8.54 9.68 19.57
N PRO A 203 9.10 10.75 20.17
CA PRO A 203 10.09 11.61 19.50
C PRO A 203 11.28 10.87 18.91
N ASP A 204 11.86 9.91 19.63
CA ASP A 204 13.05 9.18 19.20
C ASP A 204 12.86 8.47 17.85
N LEU A 205 11.68 7.91 17.61
CA LEU A 205 11.36 7.24 16.34
C LEU A 205 11.27 8.23 15.18
N LYS A 206 10.83 9.46 15.45
CA LYS A 206 10.77 10.54 14.45
C LYS A 206 12.18 11.03 14.10
N TYR A 207 13.07 11.15 15.09
CA TYR A 207 14.48 11.44 14.83
C TYR A 207 15.17 10.32 14.04
N GLN A 208 14.90 9.04 14.35
CA GLN A 208 15.38 7.91 13.55
C GLN A 208 14.86 7.98 12.11
N ALA A 209 13.60 8.36 11.91
CA ALA A 209 13.03 8.53 10.57
C ALA A 209 13.70 9.67 9.79
N ILE A 210 14.00 10.80 10.44
CA ILE A 210 14.76 11.92 9.85
C ILE A 210 16.17 11.45 9.44
N GLU A 211 16.85 10.71 10.32
CA GLU A 211 18.19 10.18 10.04
C GLU A 211 18.17 9.24 8.83
N LYS A 212 17.27 8.25 8.83
CA LYS A 212 17.10 7.30 7.72
C LYS A 212 16.74 8.02 6.41
N ALA A 213 15.84 9.00 6.45
CA ALA A 213 15.49 9.80 5.28
C ALA A 213 16.72 10.55 4.73
N THR A 214 17.53 11.14 5.61
CA THR A 214 18.77 11.84 5.26
C THR A 214 19.81 10.89 4.64
N GLN A 215 19.94 9.68 5.17
CA GLN A 215 20.82 8.65 4.60
C GLN A 215 20.34 8.23 3.20
N LEU A 216 19.04 7.99 3.02
CA LEU A 216 18.47 7.62 1.73
C LEU A 216 18.53 8.76 0.70
N LEU A 217 18.42 10.02 1.11
CA LEU A 217 18.64 11.18 0.24
C LEU A 217 20.05 11.15 -0.36
N LYS A 218 21.07 10.85 0.47
CA LYS A 218 22.46 10.69 0.02
C LYS A 218 22.61 9.50 -0.94
N ILE A 219 22.02 8.35 -0.61
CA ILE A 219 22.07 7.13 -1.44
C ILE A 219 21.37 7.36 -2.79
N ASN A 220 20.23 8.04 -2.79
CA ASN A 220 19.47 8.36 -3.99
C ASN A 220 20.28 9.24 -4.95
N GLY A 221 21.17 10.08 -4.42
CA GLY A 221 22.17 10.82 -5.19
C GLY A 221 21.57 11.69 -6.28
N PHE A 222 20.36 12.21 -6.05
CA PHE A 222 19.67 13.04 -7.03
C PHE A 222 20.45 14.34 -7.22
N ALA A 223 20.78 14.62 -8.48
CA ALA A 223 21.40 15.85 -8.90
C ALA A 223 20.55 16.47 -10.01
N PRO A 224 20.15 17.75 -9.87
CA PRO A 224 19.29 18.38 -10.85
C PRO A 224 19.99 18.55 -12.20
N PRO A 225 19.23 18.58 -13.31
CA PRO A 225 19.80 18.72 -14.63
C PRO A 225 20.59 20.01 -14.79
N LYS A 226 21.83 19.91 -15.29
CA LYS A 226 22.56 21.10 -15.75
C LYS A 226 21.83 21.66 -16.98
N LYS A 227 21.51 22.96 -16.96
CA LYS A 227 20.73 23.68 -18.00
C LYS A 227 21.21 23.50 -19.46
N ASN A 228 22.40 22.94 -19.70
CA ASN A 228 23.04 22.80 -21.02
C ASN A 228 23.39 21.34 -21.42
N ALA A 229 22.79 20.32 -20.81
CA ALA A 229 23.16 18.93 -21.09
C ALA A 229 22.60 18.41 -22.43
N LYS A 230 23.47 18.17 -23.42
CA LYS A 230 23.17 17.58 -24.75
C LYS A 230 22.89 16.06 -24.72
N LYS A 231 22.14 15.53 -23.75
CA LYS A 231 21.78 14.10 -23.71
C LYS A 231 20.39 13.85 -24.31
N SER A 232 20.23 12.69 -24.95
CA SER A 232 18.96 12.18 -25.48
C SER A 232 17.82 12.36 -24.46
N TYR A 233 16.78 13.08 -24.88
CA TYR A 233 15.66 13.58 -24.06
C TYR A 233 14.89 12.49 -23.31
N TYR A 234 14.90 11.23 -23.78
CA TYR A 234 13.99 10.18 -23.29
C TYR A 234 14.54 9.32 -22.14
N SER A 235 15.81 8.89 -22.17
CA SER A 235 16.37 8.01 -21.12
C SER A 235 16.77 8.77 -19.85
N TYR A 236 17.29 9.99 -20.00
CA TYR A 236 17.60 10.89 -18.89
C TYR A 236 16.34 11.28 -18.08
N LYS A 237 15.18 11.40 -18.77
CA LYS A 237 13.93 11.84 -18.15
C LYS A 237 13.32 10.80 -17.22
N ARG A 238 13.43 9.50 -17.48
CA ARG A 238 12.77 8.48 -16.65
C ARG A 238 13.53 8.17 -15.36
N GLU A 239 14.82 7.87 -15.43
CA GLU A 239 15.63 7.58 -14.24
C GLU A 239 15.80 8.84 -13.39
N GLY A 240 16.06 9.99 -14.03
CA GLY A 240 16.14 11.29 -13.35
C GLY A 240 14.84 11.62 -12.61
N LYS A 241 13.68 11.38 -13.23
CA LYS A 241 12.39 11.64 -12.58
C LYS A 241 12.09 10.70 -11.42
N ILE A 242 12.49 9.43 -11.51
CA ILE A 242 12.36 8.48 -10.38
C ILE A 242 13.21 8.97 -9.20
N LYS A 243 14.46 9.37 -9.44
CA LYS A 243 15.34 9.91 -8.40
C LYS A 243 14.80 11.23 -7.83
N GLU A 244 14.28 12.11 -8.67
CA GLU A 244 13.62 13.35 -8.23
C GLU A 244 12.42 13.07 -7.32
N ASN A 245 11.52 12.17 -7.74
CA ASN A 245 10.34 11.81 -6.95
C ASN A 245 10.74 11.22 -5.60
N LYS A 246 11.71 10.29 -5.59
CA LYS A 246 12.24 9.72 -4.35
C LYS A 246 12.84 10.79 -3.44
N ASN A 247 13.60 11.71 -4.01
CA ASN A 247 14.21 12.82 -3.28
C ASN A 247 13.15 13.71 -2.62
N ASN A 248 12.13 14.11 -3.38
CA ASN A 248 11.07 14.97 -2.90
C ASN A 248 10.20 14.26 -1.84
N ASN A 249 9.88 12.98 -2.06
CA ASN A 249 9.16 12.15 -1.10
C ASN A 249 9.91 12.01 0.23
N LEU A 250 11.21 11.70 0.20
CA LEU A 250 12.05 11.66 1.41
C LEU A 250 12.13 13.03 2.08
N THR A 251 12.14 14.10 1.29
CA THR A 251 12.12 15.46 1.83
C THR A 251 10.82 15.76 2.57
N THR A 252 9.67 15.37 2.01
CA THR A 252 8.36 15.60 2.65
C THR A 252 8.19 14.73 3.90
N LEU A 253 8.77 13.52 3.92
CA LEU A 253 8.84 12.70 5.12
C LEU A 253 9.64 13.39 6.22
N GLY A 254 10.89 13.79 5.95
CA GLY A 254 11.72 14.47 6.95
C GLY A 254 11.12 15.80 7.42
N PHE A 255 10.52 16.56 6.51
CA PHE A 255 9.77 17.77 6.84
C PHE A 255 8.63 17.48 7.83
N ALA A 256 7.81 16.47 7.58
CA ALA A 256 6.69 16.15 8.46
C ALA A 256 7.14 15.61 9.82
N MET A 257 8.26 14.86 9.87
CA MET A 257 8.83 14.42 11.13
C MET A 257 9.22 15.63 12.01
N HIS A 258 9.94 16.60 11.46
CA HIS A 258 10.28 17.85 12.17
C HIS A 258 9.02 18.62 12.60
N LEU A 259 8.02 18.75 11.72
CA LEU A 259 6.74 19.38 12.10
C LEU A 259 6.07 18.67 13.28
N SER A 260 6.07 17.35 13.26
CA SER A 260 5.47 16.53 14.31
C SER A 260 6.24 16.58 15.64
N LEU A 261 7.46 17.15 15.63
CA LEU A 261 8.30 17.45 16.78
C LEU A 261 8.19 18.93 17.21
N PHE A 262 7.35 19.73 16.54
CA PHE A 262 7.21 21.18 16.71
C PHE A 262 8.48 21.98 16.34
N GLU A 263 9.38 21.38 15.54
CA GLU A 263 10.62 21.96 15.05
C GLU A 263 10.38 22.65 13.69
N TYR A 264 9.63 23.74 13.70
CA TYR A 264 9.12 24.37 12.47
C TYR A 264 10.22 24.96 11.58
N ASP A 265 11.23 25.59 12.19
CA ASP A 265 12.34 26.20 11.46
C ASP A 265 13.23 25.13 10.82
N GLU A 266 13.48 24.04 11.54
CA GLU A 266 14.21 22.87 11.07
C GLU A 266 13.45 22.18 9.93
N ALA A 267 12.14 22.01 10.04
CA ALA A 267 11.31 21.47 8.97
C ALA A 267 11.49 22.31 7.68
N ILE A 268 11.30 23.62 7.77
CA ILE A 268 11.43 24.55 6.64
C ILE A 268 12.85 24.52 6.07
N ALA A 269 13.88 24.50 6.92
CA ALA A 269 15.27 24.40 6.50
C ALA A 269 15.55 23.09 5.74
N PHE A 270 15.07 21.96 6.27
CA PHE A 270 15.19 20.64 5.64
C PHE A 270 14.53 20.61 4.27
N PHE A 271 13.32 21.21 4.14
CA PHE A 271 12.62 21.34 2.86
C PHE A 271 13.43 22.18 1.86
N HIS A 272 13.92 23.34 2.27
CA HIS A 272 14.70 24.20 1.38
C HIS A 272 15.99 23.53 0.90
N GLN A 273 16.63 22.77 1.79
CA GLN A 273 17.86 22.06 1.51
C GLN A 273 17.67 20.91 0.51
N HIS A 274 16.59 20.13 0.65
CA HIS A 274 16.45 18.87 -0.05
C HIS A 274 15.39 18.86 -1.16
N TYR A 275 14.32 19.65 -1.05
CA TYR A 275 13.22 19.59 -2.02
C TYR A 275 13.63 20.24 -3.35
N TYR A 276 13.35 19.54 -4.45
CA TYR A 276 13.61 20.03 -5.79
C TYR A 276 12.34 20.39 -6.55
N ALA A 277 12.35 21.56 -7.19
CA ALA A 277 11.47 21.90 -8.30
C ALA A 277 12.24 22.78 -9.29
N ASP A 278 11.93 22.65 -10.59
CA ASP A 278 12.60 23.42 -11.64
C ASP A 278 12.38 24.94 -11.50
N GLN A 279 11.25 25.33 -10.93
CA GLN A 279 10.84 26.73 -10.77
C GLN A 279 10.64 27.07 -9.29
N GLU A 280 11.20 28.19 -8.84
CA GLU A 280 11.13 28.61 -7.44
C GLU A 280 9.69 28.93 -6.99
N ASP A 281 8.81 29.36 -7.90
CA ASP A 281 7.38 29.56 -7.60
C ASP A 281 6.66 28.23 -7.34
N VAL A 282 7.04 27.15 -8.04
CA VAL A 282 6.55 25.78 -7.77
C VAL A 282 7.04 25.30 -6.42
N LYS A 283 8.34 25.49 -6.12
CA LYS A 283 8.93 25.08 -4.83
C LYS A 283 8.23 25.80 -3.67
N LEU A 284 8.03 27.12 -3.80
CA LEU A 284 7.29 27.91 -2.83
C LEU A 284 5.84 27.43 -2.68
N TYR A 285 5.15 27.15 -3.79
CA TYR A 285 3.79 26.65 -3.76
C TYR A 285 3.66 25.35 -2.96
N VAL A 286 4.58 24.40 -3.15
CA VAL A 286 4.57 23.13 -2.42
C VAL A 286 4.83 23.35 -0.93
N LEU A 287 5.82 24.19 -0.57
CA LEU A 287 6.08 24.53 0.84
C LEU A 287 4.84 25.16 1.50
N VAL A 288 4.21 26.12 0.84
CA VAL A 288 3.00 26.78 1.34
C VAL A 288 1.86 25.78 1.51
N LYS A 289 1.70 24.84 0.58
CA LYS A 289 0.69 23.78 0.70
C LYS A 289 0.94 22.88 1.92
N LEU A 290 2.20 22.47 2.14
CA LEU A 290 2.57 21.66 3.30
C LEU A 290 2.32 22.40 4.62
N LEU A 291 2.68 23.68 4.68
CA LEU A 291 2.43 24.52 5.87
C LEU A 291 0.93 24.78 6.07
N PHE A 292 0.16 24.93 4.99
CA PHE A 292 -1.29 25.09 5.02
C PHE A 292 -1.96 23.84 5.59
N ASP A 293 -1.59 22.66 5.08
CA ASP A 293 -2.10 21.38 5.57
C ASP A 293 -1.80 21.17 7.07
N ALA A 294 -0.75 21.79 7.59
CA ALA A 294 -0.36 21.77 8.99
C ALA A 294 -0.93 22.94 9.84
N GLY A 295 -1.70 23.85 9.25
CA GLY A 295 -2.30 24.98 9.96
C GLY A 295 -1.34 26.13 10.32
N LEU A 296 -0.16 26.20 9.69
CA LEU A 296 0.95 27.08 10.09
C LEU A 296 0.91 28.46 9.38
N LYS A 297 -0.10 29.28 9.70
CA LYS A 297 -0.34 30.59 9.05
C LYS A 297 0.83 31.57 9.14
N ASP A 298 1.52 31.63 10.28
CA ASP A 298 2.61 32.57 10.49
C ASP A 298 3.84 32.21 9.66
N GLN A 299 4.16 30.91 9.60
CA GLN A 299 5.21 30.37 8.76
C GLN A 299 4.90 30.60 7.28
N ILE A 300 3.64 30.44 6.84
CA ILE A 300 3.23 30.78 5.46
C ILE A 300 3.54 32.26 5.17
N LYS A 301 3.07 33.16 6.03
CA LYS A 301 3.30 34.61 5.90
C LYS A 301 4.79 34.94 5.82
N GLN A 302 5.61 34.33 6.67
CA GLN A 302 7.06 34.52 6.68
C GLN A 302 7.69 34.02 5.37
N GLN A 303 7.41 32.79 4.95
CA GLN A 303 8.04 32.17 3.78
C GLN A 303 7.66 32.90 2.48
N VAL A 304 6.40 33.30 2.32
CA VAL A 304 5.98 34.06 1.13
C VAL A 304 6.64 35.44 1.08
N LYS A 305 6.67 36.17 2.21
CA LYS A 305 7.36 37.48 2.27
C LYS A 305 8.86 37.37 1.98
N GLN A 306 9.52 36.34 2.51
CA GLN A 306 10.94 36.11 2.24
C GLN A 306 11.19 35.77 0.76
N ALA A 307 10.35 34.94 0.14
CA ALA A 307 10.47 34.60 -1.26
C ALA A 307 10.32 35.82 -2.18
N VAL A 308 9.32 36.67 -1.93
CA VAL A 308 9.12 37.93 -2.67
C VAL A 308 10.33 38.85 -2.53
N LYS A 309 10.89 39.00 -1.32
CA LYS A 309 12.12 39.79 -1.10
C LYS A 309 13.32 39.26 -1.89
N ARG A 310 13.37 37.95 -2.16
CA ARG A 310 14.42 37.30 -2.98
C ARG A 310 14.13 37.37 -4.49
N GLY A 311 13.05 38.02 -4.91
CA GLY A 311 12.68 38.18 -6.32
C GLY A 311 11.88 37.01 -6.91
N VAL A 312 11.48 36.03 -6.09
CA VAL A 312 10.56 34.98 -6.54
C VAL A 312 9.19 35.60 -6.77
N GLN A 313 8.57 35.32 -7.91
CA GLN A 313 7.20 35.73 -8.23
C GLN A 313 6.24 34.63 -7.76
N PRO A 314 5.55 34.75 -6.62
CA PRO A 314 4.66 33.71 -6.15
C PRO A 314 3.47 33.57 -7.10
N ARG A 315 2.94 32.35 -7.19
CA ARG A 315 1.72 32.08 -7.97
C ARG A 315 0.55 32.91 -7.42
N PRO A 316 -0.41 33.33 -8.28
CA PRO A 316 -1.56 34.11 -7.84
C PRO A 316 -2.28 33.53 -6.62
N ARG A 317 -2.50 32.20 -6.60
CA ARG A 317 -3.12 31.49 -5.46
C ARG A 317 -2.37 31.66 -4.14
N VAL A 318 -1.04 31.69 -4.16
CA VAL A 318 -0.22 31.92 -2.96
C VAL A 318 -0.38 33.35 -2.46
N MET A 319 -0.44 34.31 -3.39
CA MET A 319 -0.67 35.72 -3.05
C MET A 319 -2.08 35.95 -2.51
N ASP A 320 -3.08 35.27 -3.05
CA ASP A 320 -4.46 35.37 -2.57
C ASP A 320 -4.61 34.76 -1.17
N LEU A 321 -3.97 33.60 -0.92
CA LEU A 321 -3.88 33.03 0.43
C LEU A 321 -3.21 34.01 1.41
N LEU A 322 -2.09 34.63 1.01
CA LEU A 322 -1.41 35.62 1.85
C LEU A 322 -2.31 36.81 2.19
N LYS A 323 -3.12 37.30 1.23
CA LYS A 323 -4.07 38.41 1.49
C LYS A 323 -5.11 38.01 2.53
N ILE A 324 -5.69 36.81 2.42
CA ILE A 324 -6.65 36.29 3.39
C ILE A 324 -6.03 36.25 4.79
N ILE A 325 -4.85 35.65 4.92
CA ILE A 325 -4.12 35.56 6.21
C ILE A 325 -3.82 36.97 6.78
N LEU A 326 -3.52 37.95 5.93
CA LEU A 326 -3.22 39.31 6.39
C LEU A 326 -4.46 40.11 6.80
N ASN A 327 -5.62 39.85 6.19
CA ASN A 327 -6.85 40.59 6.43
C ASN A 327 -7.67 39.98 7.58
N ASP A 328 -7.80 38.65 7.57
CA ASP A 328 -8.76 37.93 8.40
C ASP A 328 -8.07 37.20 9.56
N ASP A 329 -6.73 37.13 9.55
CA ASP A 329 -5.90 36.37 10.49
C ASP A 329 -6.27 34.89 10.60
N GLU A 330 -6.89 34.33 9.55
CA GLU A 330 -7.35 32.95 9.49
C GLU A 330 -6.87 32.24 8.22
N LEU A 331 -6.84 30.91 8.26
CA LEU A 331 -6.66 30.08 7.08
C LEU A 331 -8.02 29.78 6.45
N PRO A 332 -8.17 29.89 5.12
CA PRO A 332 -9.37 29.46 4.44
C PRO A 332 -9.57 27.94 4.59
N ILE A 333 -10.80 27.48 4.40
CA ILE A 333 -11.15 26.04 4.51
C ILE A 333 -10.40 25.20 3.46
N TYR A 334 -10.06 25.78 2.31
CA TYR A 334 -9.38 25.08 1.23
C TYR A 334 -8.27 25.90 0.59
N PHE A 335 -7.21 25.22 0.19
CA PHE A 335 -6.13 25.73 -0.65
C PHE A 335 -5.69 24.61 -1.61
N SER A 336 -6.04 24.77 -2.90
CA SER A 336 -5.90 23.71 -3.91
C SER A 336 -4.97 24.07 -5.05
#